data_AF-A0A455X895-F1
#
_entry.id   AF-A0A455X895-F1
#
_cell.length_a   1.000
_cell.length_b   1.000
_cell.length_c   1.000
_cell.angle_alpha   90.00
_cell.angle_beta   90.00
_cell.angle_gamma   90.00
#
_symmetry.space_group_name_H-M   'P 1'
#
loop_
_entity.id
_entity.type
_entity.pdbx_description
1 polymer ?
#
loop_
_entity_poly.entity_id
_entity_poly.type
_entity_poly.pdbx_seq_one_letter_code
_entity_poly.pdbx_strand_id
1 'polypeptide(L)'
;MFKNQDTSVAKAKKPIADYKKAIGQAEGLAELMVFYCERAAGFSNDVGLQDEGYFDALVRMFEQALKTIASLANVQRQSLWARLDTVRRTCHNFGYGVGDDMDDLLAEYEADD
;
A
#
# COMPACT_ATOMS: atom_id res chain seq x y z
N MET A 1 17.81 -12.80 -15.09
CA MET A 1 18.14 -11.66 -14.22
C MET A 1 17.51 -10.41 -14.82
N PHE A 2 16.30 -10.06 -14.39
CA PHE A 2 15.57 -8.91 -14.92
C PHE A 2 16.09 -7.63 -14.25
N LYS A 3 17.20 -7.09 -14.74
CA LYS A 3 17.65 -5.74 -14.36
C LYS A 3 17.25 -4.75 -15.45
N ASN A 4 16.80 -3.56 -15.05
CA ASN A 4 16.38 -2.46 -15.91
C ASN A 4 14.98 -2.55 -16.55
N GLN A 5 14.02 -3.22 -15.92
CA GLN A 5 12.61 -2.93 -16.22
C GLN A 5 12.26 -1.63 -15.47
N ASP A 6 11.77 -0.61 -16.16
CA ASP A 6 11.10 0.55 -15.56
C ASP A 6 9.86 0.06 -14.81
N THR A 7 10.05 -0.50 -13.62
CA THR A 7 8.99 -1.09 -12.81
C THR A 7 8.10 0.03 -12.34
N SER A 8 6.94 0.10 -13.01
CA SER A 8 6.04 1.24 -13.16
C SER A 8 5.22 1.57 -11.89
N VAL A 9 5.80 1.39 -10.71
CA VAL A 9 5.18 1.80 -9.45
C VAL A 9 5.23 3.34 -9.32
N ALA A 10 6.32 3.97 -9.76
CA ALA A 10 6.40 5.43 -9.87
C ALA A 10 5.33 6.02 -10.80
N LYS A 11 5.01 5.35 -11.92
CA LYS A 11 3.96 5.81 -12.86
C LYS A 11 2.54 5.55 -12.32
N ALA A 12 2.35 4.55 -11.46
CA ALA A 12 1.06 4.26 -10.84
C ALA A 12 0.57 5.37 -9.88
N LYS A 13 1.48 6.22 -9.38
CA LYS A 13 1.12 7.39 -8.56
C LYS A 13 0.28 8.44 -9.33
N LYS A 14 0.49 8.56 -10.65
CA LYS A 14 -0.20 9.56 -11.48
C LYS A 14 -1.70 9.26 -11.66
N PRO A 15 -2.12 8.04 -12.06
CA PRO A 15 -3.54 7.67 -12.10
C PRO A 15 -4.28 7.86 -10.77
N ILE A 16 -3.62 7.56 -9.63
CA ILE A 16 -4.21 7.76 -8.30
C ILE A 16 -4.46 9.26 -8.03
N ALA A 17 -3.48 10.11 -8.35
CA ALA A 17 -3.62 11.55 -8.21
C ALA A 17 -4.67 12.13 -9.17
N ASP A 18 -4.76 11.60 -10.39
CA ASP A 18 -5.74 12.05 -11.40
C ASP A 18 -7.17 11.65 -11.01
N TYR A 19 -7.38 10.44 -10.46
CA TYR A 19 -8.67 10.02 -9.90
C TYR A 19 -9.12 10.91 -8.73
N LYS A 20 -8.19 11.22 -7.81
CA LYS A 20 -8.46 12.14 -6.69
C LYS A 20 -8.93 13.51 -7.18
N LYS A 21 -8.39 14.00 -8.29
CA LYS A 21 -8.76 15.29 -8.89
C LYS A 21 -10.07 15.25 -9.67
N ALA A 22 -10.43 14.10 -10.26
CA ALA A 22 -11.59 13.98 -11.14
C ALA A 22 -12.91 13.72 -10.40
N ILE A 23 -12.93 12.75 -9.48
CA ILE A 23 -14.15 12.32 -8.78
C ILE A 23 -13.92 12.31 -7.26
N GLY A 24 -12.73 11.92 -6.81
CA GLY A 24 -12.31 12.11 -5.42
C GLY A 24 -13.13 11.34 -4.36
N GLN A 25 -13.94 10.35 -4.74
CA GLN A 25 -14.64 9.52 -3.78
C GLN A 25 -13.62 8.71 -2.97
N ALA A 26 -13.67 8.86 -1.64
CA ALA A 26 -12.72 8.27 -0.72
C ALA A 26 -12.64 6.75 -0.87
N GLU A 27 -13.75 6.10 -1.21
CA GLU A 27 -13.86 4.64 -1.42
C GLU A 27 -12.98 4.18 -2.59
N GLY A 28 -13.12 4.79 -3.76
CA GLY A 28 -12.31 4.47 -4.93
C GLY A 28 -10.84 4.87 -4.77
N LEU A 29 -10.58 5.93 -3.98
CA LEU A 29 -9.20 6.31 -3.67
C LEU A 29 -8.53 5.27 -2.77
N ALA A 30 -9.22 4.81 -1.73
CA ALA A 30 -8.75 3.75 -0.86
C ALA A 30 -8.52 2.45 -1.63
N GLU A 31 -9.46 2.05 -2.50
CA GLU A 31 -9.32 0.87 -3.37
C GLU A 31 -8.05 0.94 -4.22
N LEU A 32 -7.80 2.08 -4.88
CA LEU A 32 -6.62 2.27 -5.72
C LEU A 32 -5.31 2.25 -4.91
N MET A 33 -5.31 2.83 -3.71
CA MET A 33 -4.14 2.81 -2.82
C MET A 33 -3.83 1.40 -2.30
N VAL A 34 -4.86 0.64 -1.90
CA VAL A 34 -4.71 -0.77 -1.50
C VAL A 34 -4.20 -1.60 -2.66
N PHE A 35 -4.79 -1.45 -3.85
CA PHE A 35 -4.35 -2.17 -5.04
C PHE A 35 -2.89 -1.87 -5.40
N TYR A 36 -2.46 -0.60 -5.28
CA TYR A 36 -1.05 -0.25 -5.44
C TYR A 36 -0.16 -1.04 -4.48
N CYS A 37 -0.53 -1.10 -3.19
CA CYS A 37 0.26 -1.78 -2.17
C CYS A 37 0.35 -3.29 -2.46
N GLU A 38 -0.76 -3.92 -2.87
CA GLU A 38 -0.80 -5.32 -3.29
C GLU A 38 0.13 -5.60 -4.47
N ARG A 39 0.07 -4.77 -5.51
CA ARG A 39 0.93 -4.93 -6.69
C ARG A 39 2.39 -4.69 -6.36
N ALA A 40 2.71 -3.70 -5.55
CA ALA A 40 4.08 -3.35 -5.19
C ALA A 40 4.72 -4.42 -4.29
N ALA A 41 4.01 -4.88 -3.26
CA ALA A 41 4.49 -5.95 -2.40
C ALA A 41 4.61 -7.28 -3.17
N GLY A 42 3.59 -7.67 -3.94
CA GLY A 42 3.64 -8.89 -4.75
C GLY A 42 4.82 -8.86 -5.74
N PHE A 43 5.02 -7.74 -6.43
CA PHE A 43 6.16 -7.58 -7.33
C PHE A 43 7.49 -7.76 -6.61
N SER A 44 7.71 -7.04 -5.50
CA SER A 44 8.95 -7.15 -4.72
C SER A 44 9.21 -8.56 -4.20
N ASN A 45 8.17 -9.25 -3.73
CA ASN A 45 8.24 -10.63 -3.27
C ASN A 45 8.65 -11.59 -4.40
N ASP A 46 8.05 -11.43 -5.58
CA ASP A 46 8.24 -12.34 -6.71
C ASP A 46 9.61 -12.16 -7.37
N VAL A 47 10.12 -10.93 -7.45
CA VAL A 47 11.39 -10.65 -8.15
C VAL A 47 12.59 -10.49 -7.21
N GLY A 48 12.37 -10.48 -5.89
CA GLY A 48 13.41 -10.21 -4.90
C GLY A 48 14.01 -8.82 -5.05
N LEU A 49 13.16 -7.79 -5.21
CA LEU A 49 13.61 -6.40 -5.30
C LEU A 49 14.33 -6.01 -3.99
N GLN A 50 15.41 -5.24 -4.08
CA GLN A 50 16.20 -4.78 -2.92
C GLN A 50 16.48 -3.29 -3.09
N ASP A 51 15.40 -2.49 -3.09
CA ASP A 51 15.44 -1.04 -3.28
C ASP A 51 14.72 -0.38 -2.10
N GLU A 52 15.52 0.23 -1.21
CA GLU A 52 15.03 0.89 0.00
C GLU A 52 14.10 2.06 -0.31
N GLY A 53 14.39 2.86 -1.35
CA GLY A 53 13.52 3.97 -1.75
C GLY A 53 12.17 3.49 -2.31
N TYR A 54 12.14 2.33 -2.95
CA TYR A 54 10.91 1.66 -3.33
C TYR A 54 10.10 1.22 -2.10
N PHE A 55 10.77 0.63 -1.11
CA PHE A 55 10.13 0.18 0.12
C PHE A 55 9.58 1.35 0.95
N ASP A 56 10.33 2.43 1.11
CA ASP A 56 9.85 3.68 1.73
C ASP A 56 8.58 4.19 1.04
N ALA A 57 8.57 4.16 -0.30
CA ALA A 57 7.41 4.59 -1.07
C ALA A 57 6.20 3.66 -0.91
N LEU A 58 6.43 2.37 -0.66
CA LEU A 58 5.39 1.40 -0.35
C LEU A 58 4.80 1.63 1.05
N VAL A 59 5.64 1.75 2.08
CA VAL A 59 5.20 2.05 3.47
C VAL A 59 4.40 3.35 3.51
N ARG A 60 4.88 4.42 2.86
CA ARG A 60 4.15 5.70 2.79
C ARG A 60 2.80 5.59 2.09
N MET A 61 2.66 4.73 1.08
CA MET A 61 1.36 4.50 0.43
C MET A 61 0.43 3.68 1.33
N PHE A 62 0.97 2.70 2.05
CA PHE A 62 0.25 1.88 3.00
C PHE A 62 -0.39 2.74 4.11
N GLU A 63 0.39 3.63 4.72
CA GLU A 63 -0.10 4.61 5.69
C GLU A 63 -1.22 5.50 5.12
N GLN A 64 -1.06 6.01 3.88
CA GLN A 64 -2.09 6.82 3.23
C GLN A 64 -3.37 6.01 2.95
N ALA A 65 -3.25 4.73 2.63
CA ALA A 65 -4.39 3.85 2.46
C ALA A 65 -5.15 3.71 3.79
N LEU A 66 -4.43 3.42 4.89
CA LEU A 66 -5.01 3.33 6.24
C LEU A 66 -5.76 4.61 6.64
N LYS A 67 -5.11 5.77 6.50
CA LYS A 67 -5.73 7.09 6.75
C LYS A 67 -7.01 7.30 5.94
N THR A 68 -6.99 6.91 4.67
CA THR A 68 -8.17 7.06 3.79
C THR A 68 -9.29 6.11 4.21
N ILE A 69 -8.95 4.86 4.53
CA ILE A 69 -9.90 3.82 4.95
C ILE A 69 -10.56 4.15 6.30
N ALA A 70 -9.83 4.76 7.23
CA ALA A 70 -10.38 5.25 8.50
C ALA A 70 -11.55 6.23 8.28
N SER A 71 -11.54 7.01 7.19
CA SER A 71 -12.63 7.93 6.86
C SER A 71 -13.87 7.29 6.21
N LEU A 72 -13.84 5.97 5.91
CA LEU A 72 -14.93 5.27 5.21
C LEU A 72 -15.96 4.63 6.15
N ALA A 73 -17.10 4.22 5.59
CA ALA A 73 -18.09 3.43 6.32
C ALA A 73 -17.57 2.02 6.66
N ASN A 74 -17.96 1.51 7.82
CA ASN A 74 -17.40 0.30 8.45
C ASN A 74 -17.43 -0.96 7.54
N VAL A 75 -18.49 -1.13 6.73
CA VAL A 75 -18.64 -2.29 5.83
C VAL A 75 -17.54 -2.38 4.77
N GLN A 76 -17.10 -1.24 4.21
CA GLN A 76 -16.03 -1.21 3.22
C GLN A 76 -14.66 -1.28 3.87
N ARG A 77 -14.51 -0.66 5.05
CA ARG A 77 -13.29 -0.63 5.86
C ARG A 77 -12.71 -2.02 6.09
N GLN A 78 -13.52 -2.95 6.58
CA GLN A 78 -13.07 -4.31 6.92
C GLN A 78 -12.44 -5.05 5.74
N SER A 79 -13.04 -4.94 4.55
CA SER A 79 -12.55 -5.63 3.35
C SER A 79 -11.20 -5.09 2.88
N LEU A 80 -10.99 -3.78 2.97
CA LEU A 80 -9.75 -3.11 2.58
C LEU A 80 -8.65 -3.35 3.61
N TRP A 81 -9.01 -3.37 4.89
CA TRP A 81 -8.11 -3.72 6.00
C TRP A 81 -7.53 -5.12 5.87
N ALA A 82 -8.36 -6.14 5.61
CA ALA A 82 -7.90 -7.52 5.46
C ALA A 82 -6.89 -7.68 4.30
N ARG A 83 -7.04 -6.88 3.24
CA ARG A 83 -6.10 -6.84 2.12
C ARG A 83 -4.78 -6.19 2.51
N LEU A 84 -4.81 -5.09 3.28
CA LEU A 84 -3.62 -4.46 3.82
C LEU A 84 -2.88 -5.36 4.83
N ASP A 85 -3.57 -6.11 5.68
CA ASP A 85 -2.91 -7.10 6.55
C ASP A 85 -2.19 -8.20 5.72
N THR A 86 -2.75 -8.58 4.58
CA THR A 86 -2.09 -9.51 3.66
C THR A 86 -0.84 -8.91 3.02
N VAL A 87 -0.88 -7.63 2.65
CA VAL A 87 0.30 -6.88 2.17
C VAL A 87 1.39 -6.85 3.24
N ARG A 88 1.06 -6.44 4.46
CA ARG A 88 1.97 -6.41 5.62
C ARG A 88 2.67 -7.74 5.82
N ARG A 89 1.91 -8.85 5.87
CA ARG A 89 2.47 -10.21 5.98
C ARG A 89 3.41 -10.58 4.84
N THR A 90 3.15 -10.09 3.62
CA THR A 90 4.04 -10.30 2.48
C THR A 90 5.34 -9.51 2.63
N CYS A 91 5.26 -8.26 3.10
CA CYS A 91 6.39 -7.37 3.28
C CYS A 91 7.39 -7.84 4.34
N HIS A 92 6.98 -8.68 5.29
CA HIS A 92 7.88 -9.37 6.23
C HIS A 92 8.96 -10.21 5.54
N ASN A 93 8.78 -10.57 4.27
CA ASN A 93 9.78 -11.30 3.48
C ASN A 93 10.87 -10.40 2.88
N PHE A 94 10.76 -9.06 2.94
CA PHE A 94 11.61 -8.16 2.15
C PHE A 94 12.91 -7.76 2.88
N GLY A 95 12.91 -7.81 4.21
CA GLY A 95 13.94 -7.20 5.06
C GLY A 95 13.70 -5.70 5.26
N TYR A 96 14.75 -4.96 5.68
CA TYR A 96 14.75 -3.50 5.83
C TYR A 96 13.72 -2.90 6.81
N GLY A 97 13.14 -3.71 7.71
CA GLY A 97 12.12 -3.25 8.66
C GLY A 97 10.75 -2.94 8.05
N VAL A 98 10.54 -3.22 6.75
CA VAL A 98 9.29 -2.85 6.04
C VAL A 98 8.06 -3.52 6.67
N GLY A 99 8.19 -4.79 7.04
CA GLY A 99 7.12 -5.52 7.74
C GLY A 99 6.84 -4.93 9.12
N ASP A 100 7.89 -4.60 9.87
CA ASP A 100 7.79 -4.03 11.21
C ASP A 100 7.14 -2.64 11.19
N ASP A 101 7.56 -1.76 10.26
CA ASP A 101 6.94 -0.45 10.05
C ASP A 101 5.43 -0.58 9.73
N MET A 102 5.05 -1.58 8.94
CA MET A 102 3.65 -1.83 8.61
C MET A 102 2.86 -2.44 9.79
N ASP A 103 3.51 -3.19 10.68
CA ASP A 103 2.89 -3.70 11.91
C ASP A 103 2.54 -2.54 12.85
N ASP A 104 3.49 -1.62 13.05
CA ASP A 104 3.29 -0.42 13.88
C ASP A 104 2.15 0.45 13.33
N LEU A 105 2.16 0.69 12.02
CA LEU A 105 1.10 1.43 11.34
C LEU A 105 -0.27 0.74 11.43
N LEU A 106 -0.34 -0.59 11.27
CA LEU A 106 -1.62 -1.29 11.37
C LEU A 106 -2.17 -1.19 12.79
N ALA A 107 -1.32 -1.35 13.81
CA ALA A 107 -1.72 -1.28 15.21
C ALA A 107 -2.19 0.14 15.61
N GLU A 108 -1.51 1.19 15.14
CA GLU A 108 -1.92 2.60 15.39
C GLU A 108 -3.35 2.86 14.91
N TYR A 109 -3.69 2.40 13.70
CA TYR A 109 -5.01 2.64 13.12
C TYR A 109 -6.08 1.63 13.58
N GLU A 110 -5.70 0.53 14.24
CA GLU A 110 -6.66 -0.39 14.90
C GLU A 110 -7.16 0.21 16.22
N ALA A 111 -6.30 0.95 16.91
CA ALA A 111 -6.58 1.52 18.22
C ALA A 111 -7.42 2.82 18.18
N ASP A 112 -7.47 3.48 17.02
CA ASP A 112 -8.16 4.76 16.80
C ASP A 112 -9.63 4.61 16.31
N ASP A 113 -10.15 3.37 16.22
CA ASP A 113 -11.52 3.02 15.78
C ASP A 113 -12.39 2.53 16.96
#